data_AF-A0A142WZ06-F1
#
_entry.id   AF-A0A142WZ06-F1
#
_cell.length_a   1.000
_cell.length_b   1.000
_cell.length_c   1.000
_cell.angle_alpha   90.00
_cell.angle_beta   90.00
_cell.angle_gamma   90.00
#
_symmetry.space_group_name_H-M   'P 1'
#
loop_
_entity.id
_entity.type
_entity.pdbx_description
1 polymer ?
#
loop_
_entity_poly.entity_id
_entity_poly.type
_entity_poly.pdbx_seq_one_letter_code
_entity_poly.pdbx_strand_id
1 'polypeptide(L)'
;MRRIGRYLFIFGYLAVLGFGLARHTLGHRAHDHVGMYFIVWDMYCGWTAWETRNHIVGQGESGEWYDLAPPWGEMVPFGSAHRRDYDVFHLHSGKIARMTLENTDHEPIHRIMVVEEAWPKRYNLPDEVWKRRTPDPKIPHSYYHIVATYGLDGVMEAKHAGWTNVLAHNALVNNPRLRDEIARAKPFLTIENLTGSQRAIQQTSFQEPAPFR
;
A
#
# COMPACT_ATOMS: atom_id res chain seq x y z
N MET A 1 -20.27 -33.32 -26.93
CA MET A 1 -19.60 -33.03 -25.64
C MET A 1 -18.85 -31.70 -25.60
N ARG A 2 -17.96 -31.38 -26.56
CA ARG A 2 -17.17 -30.12 -26.56
C ARG A 2 -17.99 -28.81 -26.53
N ARG A 3 -19.18 -28.75 -27.17
CA ARG A 3 -20.05 -27.56 -27.13
C ARG A 3 -20.69 -27.33 -25.75
N ILE A 4 -21.22 -28.39 -25.13
CA ILE A 4 -21.85 -28.31 -23.80
C ILE A 4 -20.83 -27.87 -22.74
N GLY A 5 -19.60 -28.41 -22.80
CA GLY A 5 -18.53 -27.99 -21.89
C GLY A 5 -18.19 -26.49 -21.99
N ARG A 6 -18.22 -25.91 -23.20
CA ARG A 6 -17.99 -24.46 -23.38
C ARG A 6 -19.11 -23.62 -22.76
N TYR A 7 -20.37 -24.02 -22.97
CA TYR A 7 -21.50 -23.30 -22.39
C TYR A 7 -21.50 -23.40 -20.86
N LEU A 8 -21.22 -24.57 -20.30
CA LEU A 8 -21.09 -24.74 -18.85
C LEU A 8 -19.96 -23.90 -18.28
N PHE A 9 -18.81 -23.85 -18.96
CA PHE A 9 -17.69 -23.03 -18.53
C PHE A 9 -18.03 -21.53 -18.56
N ILE A 10 -18.60 -21.03 -19.66
CA ILE A 10 -18.99 -19.63 -19.80
C ILE A 10 -20.05 -19.26 -18.75
N PHE A 11 -21.08 -20.10 -18.59
CA PHE A 11 -22.16 -19.84 -17.64
C PHE A 11 -21.65 -19.87 -16.20
N GLY A 12 -20.80 -20.85 -15.86
CA GLY A 12 -20.16 -20.92 -14.55
C GLY A 12 -19.28 -19.71 -14.27
N TYR A 13 -18.48 -19.30 -15.24
CA TYR A 13 -17.63 -18.11 -15.13
C TYR A 13 -18.47 -16.83 -14.91
N LEU A 14 -19.50 -16.60 -15.72
CA LEU A 14 -20.38 -15.44 -15.59
C LEU A 14 -21.19 -15.47 -14.28
N ALA A 15 -21.62 -16.64 -13.82
CA ALA A 15 -22.33 -16.78 -12.55
C ALA A 15 -21.42 -16.40 -11.37
N VAL A 16 -20.16 -16.82 -11.38
CA VAL A 16 -19.18 -16.44 -10.34
C VAL A 16 -18.89 -14.93 -10.38
N LEU A 17 -18.73 -14.33 -11.56
CA LEU A 17 -18.57 -12.88 -11.71
C LEU A 17 -19.80 -12.11 -11.21
N GLY A 18 -21.01 -12.54 -11.60
CA GLY A 18 -22.27 -11.93 -11.18
C GLY A 18 -22.49 -12.02 -9.66
N PHE A 19 -22.13 -13.16 -9.06
CA PHE A 19 -22.18 -13.34 -7.61
C PHE A 19 -21.20 -12.41 -6.88
N GLY A 20 -19.98 -12.26 -7.39
CA GLY A 20 -18.99 -11.31 -6.87
C GLY A 20 -19.49 -9.87 -6.93
N LEU A 21 -20.06 -9.46 -8.07
CA LEU A 21 -20.65 -8.13 -8.25
C LEU A 21 -21.80 -7.89 -7.26
N ALA A 22 -22.75 -8.82 -7.16
CA ALA A 22 -23.90 -8.68 -6.27
C ALA A 22 -23.48 -8.56 -4.79
N ARG A 23 -22.48 -9.32 -4.34
CA ARG A 23 -21.93 -9.19 -2.98
C ARG A 23 -21.32 -7.81 -2.73
N HIS A 24 -20.55 -7.29 -3.68
CA HIS A 24 -19.99 -5.94 -3.59
C HIS A 24 -21.07 -4.86 -3.57
N THR A 25 -22.08 -4.96 -4.43
CA THR A 25 -23.20 -4.00 -4.46
C THR A 25 -24.00 -4.00 -3.17
N LEU A 26 -24.19 -5.17 -2.55
CA LEU A 26 -24.98 -5.32 -1.32
C LEU A 26 -24.16 -5.11 -0.03
N GLY A 27 -22.85 -4.86 -0.13
CA GLY A 27 -21.96 -4.67 1.03
C GLY A 27 -21.79 -5.89 1.94
N HIS A 28 -22.33 -7.05 1.56
CA HIS A 28 -22.31 -8.25 2.40
C HIS A 28 -20.98 -9.01 2.22
N ARG A 29 -20.12 -8.94 3.25
CA ARG A 29 -18.80 -9.59 3.27
C ARG A 29 -17.97 -9.29 2.02
N ALA A 30 -17.96 -8.02 1.62
CA ALA A 30 -17.25 -7.49 0.43
C ALA A 30 -15.72 -7.64 0.46
N HIS A 31 -15.17 -8.29 1.49
CA HIS A 31 -13.73 -8.54 1.68
C HIS A 31 -13.41 -10.03 1.84
N ASP A 32 -14.43 -10.90 1.81
CA ASP A 32 -14.32 -12.34 2.10
C ASP A 32 -14.29 -13.13 0.77
N HIS A 33 -13.19 -12.94 0.03
CA HIS A 33 -13.11 -13.22 -1.41
C HIS A 33 -11.90 -14.07 -1.83
N VAL A 34 -11.46 -15.01 -1.00
CA VAL A 34 -10.33 -15.91 -1.31
C VAL A 34 -10.49 -16.57 -2.69
N GLY A 35 -11.70 -17.01 -3.05
CA GLY A 35 -11.97 -17.60 -4.38
C GLY A 35 -11.97 -16.62 -5.55
N MET A 36 -12.43 -15.37 -5.35
CA MET A 36 -12.37 -14.35 -6.41
C MET A 36 -10.94 -13.86 -6.63
N TYR A 37 -10.10 -13.89 -5.58
CA TYR A 37 -8.68 -13.60 -5.72
C TYR A 37 -8.11 -14.48 -6.84
N PHE A 38 -8.29 -15.80 -6.81
CA PHE A 38 -7.77 -16.70 -7.87
C PHE A 38 -8.32 -16.48 -9.29
N ILE A 39 -9.51 -15.90 -9.43
CA ILE A 39 -10.12 -15.64 -10.75
C ILE A 39 -9.69 -14.28 -11.31
N VAL A 40 -9.47 -13.29 -10.44
CA VAL A 40 -9.17 -11.90 -10.83
C VAL A 40 -7.67 -11.58 -10.73
N TRP A 41 -6.87 -12.40 -10.05
CA TRP A 41 -5.45 -12.12 -9.76
C TRP A 41 -4.58 -11.88 -11.00
N ASP A 42 -4.91 -12.48 -12.14
CA ASP A 42 -4.20 -12.22 -13.41
C ASP A 42 -4.41 -10.79 -13.95
N MET A 43 -5.47 -10.09 -13.52
CA MET A 43 -5.75 -8.71 -13.93
C MET A 43 -5.12 -7.64 -13.02
N TYR A 44 -4.64 -8.02 -11.84
CA TYR A 44 -3.96 -7.09 -10.93
C TYR A 44 -2.48 -7.43 -10.82
N CYS A 45 -1.78 -7.32 -11.95
CA CYS A 45 -0.35 -7.14 -11.94
C CYS A 45 -0.05 -5.79 -11.26
N GLY A 46 0.04 -5.80 -9.93
CA GLY A 46 0.57 -4.72 -9.09
C GLY A 46 2.08 -4.54 -9.32
N TRP A 47 2.48 -4.45 -10.58
CA TRP A 47 3.84 -4.19 -11.01
C TRP A 47 4.06 -2.69 -10.94
N THR A 48 4.27 -2.20 -9.73
CA THR A 48 4.96 -0.93 -9.54
C THR A 48 6.45 -1.14 -9.82
N ALA A 49 7.06 -0.18 -10.53
CA ALA A 49 8.51 -0.09 -10.71
C ALA A 49 9.26 0.22 -9.40
N TRP A 50 8.50 0.44 -8.33
CA TRP A 50 8.97 0.71 -6.99
C TRP A 50 8.66 -0.46 -6.05
N GLU A 51 9.47 -0.59 -5.02
CA GLU A 51 9.22 -1.43 -3.85
C GLU A 51 9.01 -0.50 -2.66
N THR A 52 8.15 -0.91 -1.71
CA THR A 52 7.99 -0.20 -0.44
C THR A 52 8.10 -1.16 0.75
N ARG A 53 8.56 -0.62 1.88
CA ARG A 53 8.67 -1.30 3.18
C ARG A 53 8.16 -0.39 4.29
N ASN A 54 7.51 -0.98 5.28
CA ASN A 54 6.95 -0.26 6.42
C ASN A 54 7.85 -0.43 7.64
N HIS A 55 8.42 0.68 8.10
CA HIS A 55 9.15 0.75 9.35
C HIS A 55 8.22 1.34 10.42
N ILE A 56 7.94 0.59 11.49
CA ILE A 56 7.10 1.07 12.59
C ILE A 56 8.05 1.49 13.69
N VAL A 57 8.11 2.78 14.01
CA VAL A 57 9.08 3.32 14.97
C VAL A 57 8.39 4.03 16.13
N GLY A 58 8.95 3.86 17.32
CA GLY A 58 8.51 4.53 18.56
C GLY A 58 9.59 5.47 19.07
N GLN A 59 9.22 6.69 19.46
CA GLN A 59 10.13 7.63 20.13
C GLN A 59 10.01 7.47 21.64
N GLY A 60 11.13 7.14 22.30
CA GLY A 60 11.22 7.11 23.75
C GLY A 60 11.33 8.48 24.40
N GLU A 61 11.17 8.53 25.71
CA GLU A 61 11.36 9.74 26.54
C GLU A 61 12.76 10.32 26.41
N SER A 62 13.78 9.47 26.25
CA SER A 62 15.17 9.88 25.97
C SER A 62 15.36 10.58 24.61
N GLY A 63 14.37 10.47 23.71
CA GLY A 63 14.48 10.92 22.32
C GLY A 63 15.01 9.85 21.35
N GLU A 64 15.42 8.69 21.84
CA GLU A 64 15.83 7.54 21.03
C GLU A 64 14.67 6.93 20.25
N TRP A 65 15.00 6.32 19.10
CA TRP A 65 14.03 5.69 18.21
C TRP A 65 14.17 4.17 18.25
N TYR A 66 13.04 3.49 18.50
CA TYR A 66 12.96 2.04 18.61
C TYR A 66 12.18 1.46 17.42
N ASP A 67 12.69 0.40 16.80
CA ASP A 67 11.89 -0.40 15.86
C ASP A 67 10.85 -1.21 16.66
N LEU A 68 9.58 -0.99 16.35
CA LEU A 68 8.44 -1.66 16.98
C LEU A 68 8.01 -2.91 16.20
N ALA A 69 8.97 -3.57 15.53
CA ALA A 69 8.78 -4.87 14.93
C ALA A 69 8.34 -5.92 15.98
N PRO A 70 7.57 -6.95 15.58
CA PRO A 70 7.17 -8.02 16.48
C PRO A 70 8.36 -8.69 17.19
N PRO A 71 8.36 -8.80 18.54
CA PRO A 71 9.52 -9.31 19.29
C PRO A 71 9.73 -10.82 19.14
N TRP A 72 8.71 -11.57 18.73
CA TRP A 72 8.79 -13.00 18.41
C TRP A 72 9.31 -13.30 17.00
N GLY A 73 9.78 -12.28 16.27
CA GLY A 73 10.30 -12.39 14.93
C GLY A 73 9.24 -12.13 13.85
N GLU A 74 9.71 -11.60 12.72
CA GLU A 74 8.85 -11.26 11.60
C GLU A 74 8.59 -12.47 10.70
N MET A 75 7.32 -12.74 10.41
CA MET A 75 6.94 -13.70 9.37
C MET A 75 7.29 -13.13 7.99
N VAL A 76 8.02 -13.89 7.19
CA VAL A 76 8.40 -13.56 5.80
C VAL A 76 7.70 -14.54 4.86
N PRO A 77 6.45 -14.28 4.45
CA PRO A 77 5.68 -15.23 3.65
C PRO A 77 6.23 -15.37 2.22
N PHE A 78 6.79 -14.30 1.64
CA PHE A 78 7.32 -14.30 0.28
C PHE A 78 8.57 -13.41 0.15
N GLY A 79 9.64 -13.99 -0.40
CA GLY A 79 10.86 -13.25 -0.70
C GLY A 79 11.52 -12.66 0.55
N SER A 80 11.66 -11.33 0.59
CA SER A 80 12.27 -10.58 1.68
C SER A 80 11.32 -9.60 2.37
N ALA A 81 10.02 -9.64 2.04
CA ALA A 81 9.03 -8.75 2.64
C ALA A 81 8.47 -9.35 3.93
N HIS A 82 8.51 -8.58 5.00
CA HIS A 82 7.91 -8.95 6.28
C HIS A 82 6.39 -8.76 6.25
N ARG A 83 5.68 -9.42 7.16
CA ARG A 83 4.21 -9.35 7.22
C ARG A 83 3.68 -7.91 7.36
N ARG A 84 4.43 -7.02 8.03
CA ARG A 84 4.09 -5.60 8.22
C ARG A 84 4.16 -4.78 6.92
N ASP A 85 4.99 -5.19 5.96
CA ASP A 85 5.16 -4.50 4.68
C ASP A 85 3.91 -4.62 3.79
N TYR A 86 3.12 -5.66 4.00
CA TYR A 86 1.85 -5.85 3.29
C TYR A 86 0.73 -4.95 3.83
N ASP A 87 0.96 -4.22 4.93
CA ASP A 87 -0.01 -3.27 5.48
C ASP A 87 0.04 -1.93 4.75
N VAL A 88 -0.22 -1.95 3.44
CA VAL A 88 -0.17 -0.77 2.54
C VAL A 88 -1.17 0.32 2.95
N PHE A 89 -2.23 -0.06 3.67
CA PHE A 89 -3.24 0.89 4.16
C PHE A 89 -3.00 1.34 5.60
N HIS A 90 -1.99 0.79 6.27
CA HIS A 90 -1.67 1.02 7.67
C HIS A 90 -2.89 0.76 8.58
N LEU A 91 -3.58 -0.36 8.39
CA LEU A 91 -4.74 -0.74 9.21
C LEU A 91 -4.34 -1.56 10.44
N HIS A 92 -3.10 -2.05 10.46
CA HIS A 92 -2.59 -2.98 11.46
C HIS A 92 -1.32 -2.49 12.14
N SER A 93 -0.59 -1.51 11.57
CA SER A 93 0.63 -0.96 12.16
C SER A 93 0.47 -0.51 13.62
N GLY A 94 -0.61 0.21 13.96
CA GLY A 94 -0.87 0.62 15.35
C GLY A 94 -1.08 -0.56 16.30
N LYS A 95 -1.72 -1.63 15.83
CA LYS A 95 -1.90 -2.86 16.62
C LYS A 95 -0.59 -3.61 16.81
N ILE A 96 0.24 -3.68 15.76
CA ILE A 96 1.58 -4.27 15.84
C ILE A 96 2.42 -3.51 16.87
N ALA A 97 2.48 -2.19 16.76
CA ALA A 97 3.21 -1.34 17.70
C ALA A 97 2.76 -1.58 19.15
N ARG A 98 1.45 -1.52 19.41
CA ARG A 98 0.91 -1.75 20.75
C ARG A 98 1.25 -3.14 21.28
N MET A 99 1.10 -4.19 20.47
CA MET A 99 1.47 -5.54 20.88
C MET A 99 2.96 -5.68 21.16
N THR A 100 3.82 -5.01 20.40
CA THR A 100 5.26 -4.99 20.68
C THR A 100 5.52 -4.33 22.05
N LEU A 101 4.99 -3.13 22.28
CA LEU A 101 5.17 -2.38 23.53
C LEU A 101 4.61 -3.12 24.76
N GLU A 102 3.46 -3.78 24.62
CA GLU A 102 2.88 -4.59 25.70
C GLU A 102 3.73 -5.81 26.09
N ASN A 103 4.68 -6.23 25.24
CA ASN A 103 5.45 -7.47 25.38
C ASN A 103 6.97 -7.26 25.36
N THR A 104 7.46 -6.03 25.45
CA THR A 104 8.90 -5.72 25.53
C THR A 104 9.20 -4.76 26.67
N ASP A 105 10.42 -4.83 27.21
CA ASP A 105 10.92 -3.84 28.15
C ASP A 105 11.50 -2.66 27.38
N HIS A 106 10.98 -1.47 27.65
CA HIS A 106 11.42 -0.22 27.01
C HIS A 106 11.12 0.97 27.93
N GLU A 107 11.78 2.09 27.68
CA GLU A 107 11.39 3.36 28.30
C GLU A 107 10.01 3.83 27.82
N PRO A 108 9.33 4.76 28.51
CA PRO A 108 8.06 5.30 28.03
C PRO A 108 8.16 5.82 26.60
N ILE A 109 7.30 5.31 25.72
CA ILE A 109 7.18 5.80 24.33
C ILE A 109 6.15 6.92 24.30
N HIS A 110 6.44 8.00 23.57
CA HIS A 110 5.54 9.16 23.43
C HIS A 110 4.83 9.24 22.09
N ARG A 111 5.43 8.67 21.05
CA ARG A 111 4.91 8.77 19.69
C ARG A 111 5.24 7.52 18.90
N ILE A 112 4.27 7.03 18.15
CA ILE A 112 4.44 5.94 17.19
C ILE A 112 4.27 6.50 15.79
N MET A 113 5.18 6.16 14.89
CA MET A 113 5.12 6.57 13.49
C MET A 113 5.36 5.37 12.58
N VAL A 114 4.73 5.40 11.41
CA VAL A 114 5.03 4.49 10.32
C VAL A 114 5.78 5.29 9.27
N VAL A 115 7.00 4.86 9.01
CA VAL A 115 7.86 5.39 7.96
C VAL A 115 7.84 4.41 6.81
N GLU A 116 7.38 4.88 5.65
CA GLU A 116 7.50 4.10 4.42
C GLU A 116 8.87 4.38 3.79
N GLU A 117 9.64 3.32 3.62
CA GLU A 117 10.81 3.30 2.75
C GLU A 117 10.36 2.90 1.35
N ALA A 118 10.69 3.70 0.35
CA ALA A 118 10.37 3.45 -1.04
C ALA A 118 11.64 3.47 -1.90
N TRP A 119 11.75 2.56 -2.86
CA TRP A 119 12.85 2.59 -3.82
C TRP A 119 12.50 2.08 -5.21
N PRO A 120 13.18 2.59 -6.25
CA PRO A 120 13.04 2.08 -7.60
C PRO A 120 13.74 0.71 -7.74
N LYS A 121 12.98 -0.32 -8.11
CA LYS A 121 13.46 -1.71 -8.24
C LYS A 121 14.64 -1.86 -9.21
N ARG A 122 14.70 -0.99 -10.23
CA ARG A 122 15.77 -1.00 -11.25
C ARG A 122 17.15 -0.72 -10.65
N TYR A 123 17.23 0.14 -9.63
CA TYR A 123 18.51 0.57 -9.06
C TYR A 123 18.90 -0.26 -7.82
N ASN A 124 17.93 -0.91 -7.17
CA ASN A 124 18.18 -1.79 -6.01
C ASN A 124 18.03 -3.27 -6.38
N LEU A 125 18.59 -3.68 -7.53
CA LEU A 125 18.63 -5.09 -7.90
C LEU A 125 19.52 -5.89 -6.92
N PRO A 126 19.29 -7.21 -6.75
CA PRO A 126 20.23 -8.07 -6.02
C PRO A 126 21.64 -7.95 -6.61
N ASP A 127 22.67 -8.01 -5.77
CA ASP A 127 24.07 -7.75 -6.20
C ASP A 127 24.50 -8.65 -7.35
N GLU A 128 24.13 -9.93 -7.30
CA GLU A 128 24.41 -10.90 -8.36
C GLU A 128 23.71 -10.58 -9.69
N VAL A 129 22.57 -9.89 -9.65
CA VAL A 129 21.88 -9.41 -10.85
C VAL A 129 22.52 -8.12 -11.35
N TRP A 130 22.90 -7.22 -10.45
CA TRP A 130 23.55 -5.95 -10.79
C TRP A 130 24.90 -6.18 -11.47
N LYS A 131 25.79 -6.97 -10.85
CA LYS A 131 27.14 -7.29 -11.38
C LYS A 131 27.12 -7.87 -12.80
N ARG A 132 26.07 -8.61 -13.15
CA ARG A 132 25.90 -9.20 -14.50
C ARG A 132 25.44 -8.18 -15.55
N ARG A 133 24.80 -7.08 -15.14
CA ARG A 133 24.14 -6.12 -16.03
C ARG A 133 24.89 -4.79 -16.14
N THR A 134 25.58 -4.40 -15.08
CA THR A 134 26.19 -3.08 -14.96
C THR A 134 27.64 -3.26 -14.49
N PRO A 135 28.63 -2.64 -15.17
CA PRO A 135 30.04 -2.70 -14.77
C PRO A 135 30.33 -1.85 -13.52
N ASP A 136 29.53 -0.83 -13.26
CA ASP A 136 29.70 0.09 -12.14
C ASP A 136 29.27 -0.51 -10.79
N PRO A 137 29.87 -0.07 -9.67
CA PRO A 137 29.41 -0.47 -8.35
C PRO A 137 27.97 -0.02 -8.11
N LYS A 138 27.17 -0.87 -7.45
CA LYS A 138 25.77 -0.56 -7.12
C LYS A 138 25.72 0.53 -6.06
N ILE A 139 24.93 1.57 -6.30
CA ILE A 139 24.58 2.58 -5.31
C ILE A 139 23.10 2.34 -4.95
N PRO A 140 22.79 1.89 -3.72
CA PRO A 140 21.41 1.75 -3.28
C PRO A 140 20.70 3.10 -3.20
N HIS A 141 19.46 3.16 -3.64
CA HIS A 141 18.59 4.33 -3.52
C HIS A 141 17.40 3.98 -2.63
N SER A 142 17.21 4.70 -1.53
CA SER A 142 16.03 4.56 -0.67
C SER A 142 15.53 5.94 -0.27
N TYR A 143 14.22 6.11 -0.26
CA TYR A 143 13.54 7.34 0.13
C TYR A 143 12.61 7.03 1.30
N TYR A 144 12.57 7.92 2.30
CA TYR A 144 11.81 7.70 3.53
C TYR A 144 10.81 8.83 3.71
N HIS A 145 9.58 8.49 4.12
CA HIS A 145 8.58 9.47 4.50
C HIS A 145 7.60 8.91 5.52
N ILE A 146 7.05 9.78 6.36
CA ILE A 146 6.06 9.39 7.36
C ILE A 146 4.71 9.24 6.66
N VAL A 147 4.10 8.07 6.80
CA VAL A 147 2.82 7.73 6.17
C VAL A 147 1.67 7.64 7.17
N ALA A 148 1.97 7.42 8.44
CA ALA A 148 0.98 7.47 9.51
C ALA A 148 1.62 7.78 10.87
N THR A 149 0.86 8.42 11.76
CA THR A 149 1.19 8.55 13.18
C THR A 149 0.08 7.94 14.02
N TYR A 150 0.46 7.38 15.16
CA TYR A 150 -0.45 6.72 16.09
C TYR A 150 -0.24 7.23 17.50
N GLY A 151 -1.35 7.33 18.23
CA GLY A 151 -1.34 7.41 19.68
C GLY A 151 -0.88 6.09 20.29
N LEU A 152 -0.54 6.12 21.58
CA LEU A 152 -0.08 4.94 22.33
C LEU A 152 -1.15 3.86 22.49
N ASP A 153 -2.42 4.22 22.33
CA ASP A 153 -3.55 3.30 22.26
C ASP A 153 -3.62 2.53 20.93
N GLY A 154 -2.76 2.88 19.96
CA GLY A 154 -2.75 2.31 18.62
C GLY A 154 -3.82 2.92 17.70
N VAL A 155 -4.46 4.02 18.08
CA VAL A 155 -5.40 4.76 17.24
C VAL A 155 -4.62 5.69 16.31
N MET A 156 -5.01 5.72 15.04
CA MET A 156 -4.36 6.52 14.01
C MET A 156 -4.72 8.01 14.20
N GLU A 157 -3.70 8.85 14.38
CA GLU A 157 -3.85 10.29 14.57
C GLU A 157 -3.73 11.05 13.24
N ALA A 158 -2.79 10.65 12.39
CA ALA A 158 -2.58 11.21 11.07
C ALA A 158 -2.28 10.13 10.04
N LYS A 159 -2.66 10.40 8.79
CA LYS A 159 -2.39 9.56 7.63
C LYS A 159 -2.00 10.42 6.45
N HIS A 160 -0.91 10.05 5.80
CA HIS A 160 -0.44 10.64 4.56
C HIS A 160 -0.58 9.64 3.41
N ALA A 161 -0.50 10.14 2.18
CA ALA A 161 -0.50 9.27 1.01
C ALA A 161 0.84 8.54 0.93
N GLY A 162 0.80 7.21 0.93
CA GLY A 162 1.98 6.39 0.60
C GLY A 162 2.44 6.62 -0.85
N TRP A 163 3.67 6.23 -1.12
CA TRP A 163 4.39 6.52 -2.36
C TRP A 163 3.65 6.08 -3.63
N THR A 164 3.03 4.90 -3.61
CA THR A 164 2.27 4.39 -4.77
C THR A 164 1.04 5.26 -5.08
N ASN A 165 0.36 5.77 -4.05
CA ASN A 165 -0.75 6.71 -4.21
C ASN A 165 -0.26 8.07 -4.74
N VAL A 166 0.90 8.54 -4.26
CA VAL A 166 1.53 9.77 -4.77
C VAL A 166 1.88 9.63 -6.25
N LEU A 167 2.49 8.51 -6.65
CA LEU A 167 2.81 8.23 -8.05
C LEU A 167 1.54 8.17 -8.92
N ALA A 168 0.50 7.47 -8.46
CA ALA A 168 -0.76 7.38 -9.17
C ALA A 168 -1.42 8.76 -9.33
N HIS A 169 -1.42 9.56 -8.28
CA HIS A 169 -1.92 10.94 -8.31
C HIS A 169 -1.13 11.79 -9.30
N ASN A 170 0.19 11.77 -9.22
CA ASN A 170 1.07 12.54 -10.10
C ASN A 170 0.93 12.12 -11.56
N ALA A 171 0.74 10.83 -11.85
CA ALA A 171 0.49 10.35 -13.21
C ALA A 171 -0.80 10.92 -13.82
N LEU A 172 -1.82 11.17 -12.99
CA LEU A 172 -3.07 11.81 -13.42
C LEU A 172 -2.92 13.32 -13.54
N VAL A 173 -2.35 13.98 -12.54
CA VAL A 173 -2.25 15.46 -12.47
C VAL A 173 -1.27 16.01 -13.50
N ASN A 174 -0.17 15.31 -13.76
CA ASN A 174 0.86 15.77 -14.69
C ASN A 174 0.53 15.43 -16.15
N ASN A 175 -0.59 14.74 -16.41
CA ASN A 175 -1.01 14.40 -17.77
C ASN A 175 -2.20 15.29 -18.20
N PRO A 176 -1.97 16.34 -19.02
CA PRO A 176 -3.04 17.27 -19.42
C PRO A 176 -4.14 16.57 -20.20
N ARG A 177 -3.82 15.57 -21.02
CA ARG A 177 -4.81 14.81 -21.79
C ARG A 177 -5.78 14.07 -20.87
N LEU A 178 -5.26 13.40 -19.83
CA LEU A 178 -6.09 12.70 -18.86
C LEU A 178 -6.96 13.68 -18.06
N ARG A 179 -6.44 14.86 -17.72
CA ARG A 179 -7.21 15.90 -17.04
C ARG A 179 -8.39 16.37 -17.90
N ASP A 180 -8.17 16.61 -19.18
CA ASP A 180 -9.23 17.02 -20.11
C ASP A 180 -10.26 15.91 -20.35
N GLU A 181 -9.85 14.64 -20.36
CA GLU A 181 -10.75 13.49 -20.45
C GLU A 181 -11.58 13.33 -19.17
N ILE A 182 -10.97 13.44 -17.99
CA ILE A 182 -11.66 13.39 -16.69
C ILE A 182 -12.71 14.51 -16.59
N ALA A 183 -12.36 15.73 -17.01
CA ALA A 183 -13.29 16.86 -16.99
C ALA A 183 -14.51 16.67 -17.91
N ARG A 184 -14.36 15.89 -18.98
CA ARG A 184 -15.43 15.58 -19.94
C ARG A 184 -16.16 14.28 -19.62
N ALA A 185 -15.60 13.42 -18.78
CA ALA A 185 -16.14 12.12 -18.45
C ALA A 185 -17.38 12.27 -17.55
N LYS A 186 -18.42 11.47 -17.84
CA LYS A 186 -19.55 11.25 -16.93
C LYS A 186 -19.28 9.96 -16.16
N PRO A 187 -19.31 9.96 -14.82
CA PRO A 187 -19.12 8.74 -14.05
C PRO A 187 -20.16 7.70 -14.45
N PHE A 188 -19.72 6.51 -14.88
CA PHE A 188 -20.62 5.40 -15.21
C PHE A 188 -21.15 4.70 -13.94
N LEU A 189 -20.38 4.77 -12.84
CA LEU A 189 -20.74 4.26 -11.52
C LEU A 189 -20.41 5.33 -10.47
N THR A 190 -21.41 5.84 -9.78
CA THR A 190 -21.24 6.69 -8.59
C THR A 190 -21.17 5.79 -7.36
N ILE A 191 -19.96 5.55 -6.84
CA ILE A 191 -19.80 4.89 -5.54
C ILE A 191 -20.08 5.95 -4.48
N GLU A 192 -21.24 5.88 -3.82
CA GLU A 192 -21.68 6.86 -2.81
C GLU A 192 -20.67 7.02 -1.67
N ASN A 193 -19.87 6.01 -1.35
CA ASN A 193 -18.83 6.08 -0.31
C ASN A 193 -17.57 6.88 -0.69
N LEU A 194 -17.43 7.36 -1.94
CA LEU A 194 -16.38 8.29 -2.36
C LEU A 194 -16.85 9.75 -2.44
N THR A 195 -18.15 10.01 -2.16
CA THR A 195 -18.77 11.34 -2.32
C THR A 195 -18.27 12.41 -1.35
N GLY A 196 -17.52 12.04 -0.31
CA GLY A 196 -16.80 13.00 0.53
C GLY A 196 -15.65 13.72 -0.21
N SER A 197 -15.26 13.26 -1.40
CA SER A 197 -14.16 13.82 -2.18
C SER A 197 -14.62 14.43 -3.50
N GLN A 198 -15.64 15.30 -3.48
CA GLN A 198 -15.91 16.16 -4.64
C GLN A 198 -14.82 17.24 -4.88
N ARG A 199 -13.69 17.16 -4.16
CA ARG A 199 -12.43 17.86 -4.41
C ARG A 199 -11.27 16.88 -4.70
N ALA A 200 -11.55 15.74 -5.36
CA ALA A 200 -10.60 14.64 -5.56
C ALA A 200 -9.31 14.97 -6.33
N ILE A 201 -9.20 16.15 -6.93
CA ILE A 201 -7.93 16.68 -7.45
C ILE A 201 -7.77 18.12 -6.96
N GLN A 202 -7.70 18.30 -5.64
CA GLN A 202 -6.97 19.45 -5.14
C GLN A 202 -5.49 19.15 -5.46
N GLN A 203 -4.78 20.10 -6.06
CA GLN A 203 -3.32 20.10 -5.97
C GLN A 203 -3.03 20.07 -4.46
N THR A 204 -2.75 18.88 -3.90
CA THR A 204 -2.06 18.83 -2.63
C THR A 204 -0.74 19.46 -2.95
N SER A 205 -0.56 20.71 -2.53
CA SER A 205 0.75 21.31 -2.40
C SER A 205 1.50 20.37 -1.47
N PHE A 206 2.21 19.40 -2.04
CA PHE A 206 3.40 18.89 -1.40
C PHE A 206 4.26 20.13 -1.21
N GLN A 207 4.21 20.69 -0.01
CA GLN A 207 5.29 21.54 0.43
C GLN A 207 6.49 20.61 0.43
N GLU A 208 7.35 20.76 -0.58
CA GLU A 208 8.70 20.24 -0.49
C GLU A 208 9.25 20.69 0.87
N PRO A 209 9.73 19.78 1.73
CA PRO A 209 10.38 20.19 2.95
C PRO A 209 11.49 21.17 2.54
N ALA A 210 11.55 22.32 3.23
CA ALA A 210 12.56 23.31 2.96
C ALA A 210 13.94 22.61 2.94
N PRO A 211 14.80 22.91 1.96
CA PRO A 211 16.11 22.28 1.89
C PRO A 211 16.80 22.48 3.23
N PHE A 212 17.28 21.37 3.82
CA PHE A 212 18.12 21.43 5.01
C PHE A 212 19.27 22.40 4.73
N ARG A 213 19.30 23.51 5.47
CA ARG A 213 20.43 24.43 5.49
C ARG A 213 21.47 23.94 6.48
#